data_AF-A0A7C5UWC1-F1
#
_entry.id   AF-A0A7C5UWC1-F1
#
_cell.length_a   1.000
_cell.length_b   1.000
_cell.length_c   1.000
_cell.angle_alpha   90.00
_cell.angle_beta   90.00
_cell.angle_gamma   90.00
#
_symmetry.space_group_name_H-M   'P 1'
#
loop_
_entity.id
_entity.type
_entity.pdbx_description
1 polymer ?
#
loop_
_entity_poly.entity_id
_entity_poly.type
_entity_poly.pdbx_seq_one_letter_code
_entity_poly.pdbx_strand_id
1 'polypeptide(L)'
;MKHARHFATSSIITGLLVVVAAPARSQQPQKVPSLGDLARQMKAERDKRKQKPVAVFTNDNLPSEESIGNEDGKAKGKKNTPESTSSQASPASEQRGEEYFRSKADEIRSRLEFHRRQLNVLQQQLGLARVQYYPDPQKTLEQESTPSFQSDLVKLRGKIAAIQKAIDDDQKAMENLREELRREGGDPGWIR
;
A
#
# COMPACT_ATOMS: atom_id res chain seq x y z
N MET A 1 4.60 -0.59 -60.47
CA MET A 1 3.90 0.22 -61.47
C MET A 1 2.56 -0.43 -61.80
N LYS A 2 1.50 0.37 -61.74
CA LYS A 2 0.24 0.29 -62.50
C LYS A 2 -0.80 -0.79 -62.11
N HIS A 3 -1.99 -0.25 -61.90
CA HIS A 3 -3.25 -0.81 -61.44
C HIS A 3 -3.99 -1.66 -62.49
N ALA A 4 -4.92 -2.52 -62.03
CA ALA A 4 -6.35 -2.58 -62.41
C ALA A 4 -6.94 -3.87 -61.77
N ARG A 5 -7.89 -3.89 -60.81
CA ARG A 5 -9.27 -3.37 -60.69
C ARG A 5 -10.32 -4.01 -61.61
N HIS A 6 -11.17 -4.82 -60.94
CA HIS A 6 -12.63 -5.04 -61.07
C HIS A 6 -13.16 -6.12 -62.02
N PHE A 7 -14.01 -7.01 -61.48
CA PHE A 7 -15.40 -7.35 -61.87
C PHE A 7 -15.84 -8.53 -60.96
N ALA A 8 -16.61 -8.30 -59.89
CA ALA A 8 -18.08 -8.31 -59.85
C ALA A 8 -18.70 -9.65 -60.30
N THR A 9 -19.07 -10.51 -59.34
CA THR A 9 -20.22 -11.40 -59.48
C THR A 9 -20.98 -11.49 -58.15
N SER A 10 -22.21 -10.97 -58.22
CA SER A 10 -23.27 -11.09 -57.24
C SER A 10 -23.79 -12.54 -57.26
N SER A 11 -24.00 -13.15 -56.10
CA SER A 11 -24.90 -14.30 -55.96
C SER A 11 -25.69 -14.15 -54.68
N ILE A 12 -26.94 -13.74 -54.88
CA ILE A 12 -28.04 -13.71 -53.94
C ILE A 12 -28.46 -15.15 -53.71
N ILE A 13 -28.30 -15.67 -52.49
CA ILE A 13 -29.05 -16.84 -52.02
C ILE A 13 -29.73 -16.46 -50.71
N THR A 14 -30.98 -16.06 -50.86
CA THR A 14 -32.01 -16.00 -49.84
C THR A 14 -32.26 -17.41 -49.29
N GLY A 15 -32.15 -17.61 -47.98
CA GLY A 15 -32.32 -18.94 -47.38
C GLY A 15 -32.60 -18.92 -45.89
N LEU A 16 -33.86 -18.66 -45.54
CA LEU A 16 -34.59 -19.17 -44.37
C LEU A 16 -34.01 -18.90 -42.97
N LEU A 17 -34.47 -17.79 -42.37
CA LEU A 17 -34.30 -17.47 -40.95
C LEU A 17 -35.34 -18.25 -40.13
N VAL A 18 -34.93 -19.40 -39.57
CA VAL A 18 -35.74 -20.14 -38.59
C VAL A 18 -35.62 -19.44 -37.24
N VAL A 19 -36.64 -18.68 -36.86
CA VAL A 19 -36.79 -18.12 -35.51
C VAL A 19 -37.20 -19.27 -34.57
N VAL A 20 -36.23 -19.87 -33.89
CA VAL A 20 -36.48 -20.75 -32.75
C VAL A 20 -36.91 -19.88 -31.58
N ALA A 21 -38.21 -19.86 -31.29
CA ALA A 21 -38.76 -19.29 -30.07
C ALA A 21 -38.29 -20.12 -28.87
N ALA A 22 -37.27 -19.64 -28.16
CA ALA A 22 -36.87 -20.21 -26.87
C ALA A 22 -37.91 -19.81 -25.80
N PRO A 23 -38.41 -20.75 -24.96
CA PRO A 23 -39.22 -20.37 -23.82
C PRO A 23 -38.38 -19.55 -22.85
N ALA A 24 -38.87 -18.36 -22.51
CA ALA A 24 -38.32 -17.52 -21.46
C ALA A 24 -38.27 -18.32 -20.15
N ARG A 25 -37.08 -18.76 -19.75
CA ARG A 25 -36.81 -19.15 -18.36
C ARG A 25 -37.02 -17.90 -17.51
N SER A 26 -38.14 -17.88 -16.79
CA SER A 26 -38.37 -16.98 -15.67
C SER A 26 -37.14 -17.01 -14.77
N GLN A 27 -36.41 -15.89 -14.71
CA GLN A 27 -35.34 -15.69 -13.75
C GLN A 27 -35.97 -15.73 -12.36
N GLN A 28 -35.74 -16.82 -11.61
CA GLN A 28 -35.99 -16.80 -10.19
C GLN A 28 -35.12 -15.69 -9.58
N PRO A 29 -35.69 -14.76 -8.78
CA PRO A 29 -34.89 -13.77 -8.10
C PRO A 29 -33.97 -14.49 -7.12
N GLN A 30 -32.68 -14.59 -7.47
CA GLN A 30 -31.63 -14.97 -6.56
C GLN A 30 -31.60 -13.89 -5.48
N LYS A 31 -32.14 -14.22 -4.31
CA LYS A 31 -32.21 -13.33 -3.15
C LYS A 31 -30.78 -13.18 -2.60
N VAL A 32 -29.99 -12.32 -3.23
CA VAL A 32 -28.67 -11.93 -2.72
C VAL A 32 -28.92 -11.24 -1.37
N PRO A 33 -28.40 -11.78 -0.26
CA PRO A 33 -28.63 -11.19 1.05
C PRO A 33 -28.07 -9.77 1.06
N SER A 34 -28.87 -8.83 1.58
CA SER A 34 -28.43 -7.44 1.74
C SER A 34 -27.20 -7.40 2.66
N LEU A 35 -26.31 -6.42 2.46
CA LEU A 35 -25.21 -6.17 3.38
C LEU A 35 -25.70 -6.00 4.84
N GLY A 36 -26.90 -5.45 5.01
CA GLY A 36 -27.56 -5.35 6.31
C GLY A 36 -27.92 -6.71 6.92
N ASP A 37 -28.33 -7.68 6.09
CA ASP A 37 -28.67 -9.04 6.54
C ASP A 37 -27.40 -9.82 6.91
N LEU A 38 -26.33 -9.67 6.12
CA LEU A 38 -25.03 -10.27 6.43
C LEU A 38 -24.44 -9.70 7.73
N ALA A 39 -24.56 -8.38 7.95
CA ALA A 39 -24.12 -7.74 9.18
C ALA A 39 -24.89 -8.25 10.41
N ARG A 40 -26.22 -8.44 10.29
CA ARG A 40 -27.05 -9.01 11.35
C ARG A 40 -26.68 -10.47 11.62
N GLN A 41 -26.42 -11.26 10.58
CA GLN A 41 -26.01 -12.66 10.72
C GLN A 41 -24.63 -12.78 11.39
N MET A 42 -23.65 -11.96 11.00
CA MET A 42 -22.34 -11.93 11.63
C MET A 42 -22.41 -11.52 13.11
N LYS A 43 -23.29 -10.59 13.48
CA LYS A 43 -23.52 -10.22 14.87
C LYS A 43 -24.12 -11.38 15.67
N ALA A 44 -25.17 -12.02 15.14
CA ALA A 44 -25.80 -13.17 15.78
C ALA A 44 -24.83 -14.35 15.95
N GLU A 45 -23.91 -14.58 15.00
CA GLU A 45 -22.85 -15.59 15.15
C GLU A 45 -21.84 -15.23 16.25
N ARG A 46 -21.44 -13.96 16.36
CA ARG A 46 -20.54 -13.53 17.44
C ARG A 46 -21.19 -13.68 18.82
N ASP A 47 -22.46 -13.33 18.93
CA ASP A 47 -23.22 -13.47 20.18
C ASP A 47 -23.35 -14.95 20.59
N LYS A 48 -23.55 -15.86 19.62
CA LYS A 48 -23.59 -17.31 19.86
C LYS A 48 -22.23 -17.89 20.25
N ARG A 49 -21.13 -17.35 19.71
CA ARG A 49 -19.76 -17.84 19.96
C ARG A 49 -19.23 -17.46 21.35
N LYS A 50 -20.01 -16.77 22.20
CA LYS A 50 -19.68 -16.37 23.59
C LYS A 50 -18.18 -16.06 23.72
N GLN A 51 -17.69 -15.15 22.87
CA GLN A 51 -16.28 -14.79 22.89
C GLN A 51 -15.98 -14.16 24.26
N LYS A 52 -14.91 -14.66 24.91
CA LYS A 52 -14.46 -14.10 26.18
C LYS A 52 -14.21 -12.59 25.96
N PRO A 53 -14.66 -11.72 26.87
CA PRO A 53 -14.46 -10.29 26.73
C PRO A 53 -12.97 -10.01 26.53
N VAL A 54 -12.65 -9.24 25.48
CA VAL A 54 -11.28 -8.76 25.24
C VAL A 54 -10.90 -7.90 26.43
N ALA A 55 -9.75 -8.16 27.05
CA ALA A 55 -9.26 -7.36 28.16
C ALA A 55 -9.08 -5.91 27.68
N VAL A 56 -9.85 -4.99 28.28
CA VAL A 56 -9.74 -3.56 28.00
C VAL A 56 -8.73 -2.98 28.98
N PHE A 57 -7.51 -2.78 28.50
CA PHE A 57 -6.49 -2.06 29.25
C PHE A 57 -6.80 -0.56 29.17
N THR A 58 -7.32 0.00 30.24
CA THR A 58 -7.40 1.45 30.46
C THR A 58 -6.12 1.93 31.15
N ASN A 59 -5.90 3.25 31.20
CA ASN A 59 -4.76 3.85 31.90
C ASN A 59 -4.68 3.42 33.39
N ASP A 60 -5.80 2.98 33.96
CA ASP A 60 -5.92 2.48 35.34
C ASP A 60 -5.67 0.97 35.50
N ASN A 61 -5.61 0.23 34.39
CA ASN A 61 -5.37 -1.23 34.37
C ASN A 61 -4.07 -1.59 33.64
N LEU A 62 -3.14 -0.64 33.52
CA LEU A 62 -1.81 -0.92 33.00
C LEU A 62 -1.05 -1.74 34.05
N PRO A 63 -0.48 -2.90 33.70
CA PRO A 63 0.37 -3.65 34.61
C PRO A 63 1.58 -2.77 34.95
N SER A 64 1.68 -2.43 36.22
CA SER A 64 2.73 -1.56 36.77
C SER A 64 3.82 -2.40 37.43
N GLU A 65 4.39 -3.38 36.73
CA GLU A 65 5.62 -4.05 37.17
C GLU A 65 6.56 -4.33 35.98
N GLU A 66 7.72 -3.69 36.11
CA GLU A 66 9.06 -4.02 35.64
C GLU A 66 9.30 -4.66 34.26
N SER A 67 10.11 -3.92 33.49
CA SER A 67 11.06 -4.40 32.48
C SER A 67 10.48 -5.08 31.24
N ILE A 68 10.48 -4.31 30.14
CA ILE A 68 10.82 -4.86 28.82
C ILE A 68 12.30 -5.29 28.91
N GLY A 69 12.53 -6.41 29.60
CA GLY A 69 13.81 -7.05 29.83
C GLY A 69 13.71 -8.47 29.30
N ASN A 70 14.63 -8.82 28.41
CA ASN A 70 14.77 -10.16 27.86
C ASN A 70 14.86 -11.20 28.98
N GLU A 71 14.04 -12.25 28.92
CA GLU A 71 14.30 -13.51 29.62
C GLU A 71 14.35 -14.67 28.63
N ASP A 72 15.56 -14.89 28.16
CA ASP A 72 16.27 -16.17 28.11
C ASP A 72 15.45 -17.47 28.25
N GLY A 73 15.14 -18.06 27.10
CA GLY A 73 15.01 -19.51 26.96
C GLY A 73 16.37 -20.20 27.03
N LYS A 74 16.79 -20.56 28.24
CA LYS A 74 17.99 -21.33 28.59
C LYS A 74 18.05 -22.71 27.92
N ALA A 75 19.05 -22.96 27.07
CA ALA A 75 19.53 -24.31 26.76
C ALA A 75 21.07 -24.37 26.77
N LYS A 76 21.61 -25.12 27.74
CA LYS A 76 23.04 -25.47 27.89
C LYS A 76 23.48 -26.41 26.77
N GLY A 77 24.71 -26.24 26.24
CA GLY A 77 25.25 -27.23 25.29
C GLY A 77 26.66 -27.04 24.73
N LYS A 78 27.68 -26.94 25.61
CA LYS A 78 29.03 -27.55 25.45
C LYS A 78 30.01 -27.08 24.34
N LYS A 79 30.99 -26.32 24.81
CA LYS A 79 32.43 -26.18 24.45
C LYS A 79 33.06 -27.33 23.64
N ASN A 80 33.76 -26.98 22.54
CA ASN A 80 35.18 -27.32 22.29
C ASN A 80 35.74 -26.60 21.05
N THR A 81 36.85 -25.89 21.26
CA THR A 81 37.82 -25.39 20.26
C THR A 81 39.04 -26.34 20.26
N PRO A 82 39.82 -26.44 19.16
CA PRO A 82 41.04 -25.62 19.05
C PRO A 82 41.20 -25.05 17.61
N GLU A 83 41.40 -23.74 17.45
CA GLU A 83 42.68 -23.03 17.33
C GLU A 83 43.49 -23.42 16.06
N SER A 84 43.58 -22.53 15.06
CA SER A 84 44.78 -21.71 14.85
C SER A 84 44.72 -20.87 13.56
N THR A 85 45.32 -19.68 13.66
CA THR A 85 46.01 -18.88 12.61
C THR A 85 45.33 -17.62 12.07
N SER A 86 45.65 -16.51 12.76
CA SER A 86 46.11 -15.21 12.22
C SER A 86 45.53 -14.69 10.88
N SER A 87 44.75 -13.61 10.97
CA SER A 87 45.15 -12.34 10.35
C SER A 87 44.42 -11.16 10.97
N GLN A 88 45.22 -10.23 11.47
CA GLN A 88 44.82 -8.93 11.99
C GLN A 88 44.67 -7.95 10.81
N ALA A 89 43.46 -7.45 10.55
CA ALA A 89 43.24 -6.28 9.71
C ALA A 89 41.88 -5.60 9.98
N SER A 90 41.97 -4.37 10.51
CA SER A 90 40.94 -3.30 10.53
C SER A 90 39.65 -3.54 11.32
N PRO A 91 39.01 -2.47 11.86
CA PRO A 91 37.76 -2.62 12.61
C PRO A 91 36.72 -3.20 11.66
N ALA A 92 36.39 -4.47 11.88
CA ALA A 92 35.40 -5.19 11.11
C ALA A 92 34.08 -4.43 11.24
N SER A 93 33.63 -3.82 10.15
CA SER A 93 32.20 -3.69 9.93
C SER A 93 31.66 -5.10 9.99
N GLU A 94 30.93 -5.43 11.06
CA GLU A 94 30.22 -6.70 11.19
C GLU A 94 29.45 -6.91 9.89
N GLN A 95 29.91 -7.89 9.10
CA GLN A 95 29.41 -8.15 7.76
C GLN A 95 27.92 -8.46 7.90
N ARG A 96 27.06 -7.54 7.43
CA ARG A 96 25.62 -7.69 7.67
C ARG A 96 25.07 -8.72 6.69
N GLY A 97 24.27 -9.65 7.21
CA GLY A 97 23.71 -10.73 6.41
C GLY A 97 22.56 -10.29 5.50
N GLU A 98 22.14 -11.20 4.61
CA GLU A 98 21.01 -10.99 3.68
C GLU A 98 19.74 -10.47 4.40
N GLU A 99 19.40 -11.04 5.55
CA GLU A 99 18.20 -10.66 6.31
C GLU A 99 18.20 -9.18 6.72
N TYR A 100 19.37 -8.63 7.08
CA TYR A 100 19.50 -7.21 7.40
C TYR A 100 19.19 -6.33 6.18
N PHE A 101 19.85 -6.59 5.06
CA PHE A 101 19.68 -5.80 3.85
C PHE A 101 18.26 -5.92 3.29
N ARG A 102 17.71 -7.13 3.31
CA ARG A 102 16.35 -7.39 2.84
C ARG A 102 15.31 -6.69 3.73
N SER A 103 15.41 -6.82 5.05
CA SER A 103 14.47 -6.17 5.96
C SER A 103 14.54 -4.64 5.85
N LYS A 104 15.74 -4.06 5.73
CA LYS A 104 15.91 -2.62 5.50
C LYS A 104 15.34 -2.17 4.15
N ALA A 105 15.54 -2.96 3.10
CA ALA A 105 14.97 -2.66 1.80
C ALA A 105 13.43 -2.68 1.84
N ASP A 106 12.84 -3.69 2.48
CA ASP A 106 11.40 -3.82 2.65
C ASP A 106 10.81 -2.67 3.47
N GLU A 107 11.51 -2.24 4.53
CA GLU A 107 11.14 -1.07 5.32
C GLU A 107 11.12 0.21 4.46
N ILE A 108 12.20 0.49 3.72
CA ILE A 108 12.30 1.68 2.86
C ILE A 108 11.22 1.67 1.77
N ARG A 109 10.98 0.53 1.12
CA ARG A 109 9.91 0.38 0.12
C ARG A 109 8.53 0.63 0.73
N SER A 110 8.28 0.10 1.92
CA SER A 110 7.00 0.28 2.62
C SER A 110 6.76 1.75 2.94
N ARG A 111 7.78 2.47 3.41
CA ARG A 111 7.70 3.92 3.63
C ARG A 111 7.49 4.68 2.32
N LEU A 112 8.23 4.34 1.26
CA LEU A 112 8.11 4.97 -0.05
C LEU A 112 6.67 4.83 -0.60
N GLU A 113 6.09 3.64 -0.55
CA GLU A 113 4.72 3.39 -1.00
C GLU A 113 3.68 4.09 -0.12
N PHE A 114 3.94 4.20 1.17
CA PHE A 114 3.12 5.00 2.07
C PHE A 114 3.17 6.51 1.71
N HIS A 115 4.35 7.09 1.55
CA HIS A 115 4.52 8.50 1.16
C HIS A 115 3.93 8.79 -0.23
N ARG A 116 4.06 7.86 -1.20
CA ARG A 116 3.41 7.98 -2.51
C ARG A 116 1.89 8.04 -2.41
N ARG A 117 1.28 7.18 -1.59
CA ARG A 117 -0.17 7.20 -1.34
C ARG A 117 -0.60 8.49 -0.65
N GLN A 118 0.16 8.94 0.34
CA GLN A 118 -0.10 10.22 1.01
C GLN A 118 -0.03 11.40 0.03
N LEU A 119 0.97 11.42 -0.84
CA LEU A 119 1.10 12.45 -1.87
C LEU A 119 -0.14 12.51 -2.76
N ASN A 120 -0.62 11.35 -3.22
CA ASN A 120 -1.83 11.27 -4.03
C ASN A 120 -3.06 11.84 -3.30
N VAL A 121 -3.27 11.46 -2.04
CA VAL A 121 -4.37 11.98 -1.22
C VAL A 121 -4.27 13.50 -1.06
N LEU A 122 -3.08 14.03 -0.77
CA LEU A 122 -2.88 15.48 -0.61
C LEU A 122 -3.10 16.24 -1.92
N GLN A 123 -2.69 15.67 -3.06
CA GLN A 123 -2.95 16.23 -4.38
C GLN A 123 -4.46 16.23 -4.71
N GLN A 124 -5.16 15.14 -4.37
CA GLN A 124 -6.61 15.08 -4.52
C GLN A 124 -7.31 16.12 -3.64
N GLN A 125 -6.91 16.26 -2.37
CA GLN A 125 -7.43 17.29 -1.46
C GLN A 125 -7.18 18.69 -2.02
N LEU A 126 -6.03 18.93 -2.64
CA LEU A 126 -5.70 20.22 -3.25
C LEU A 126 -6.59 20.50 -4.46
N GLY A 127 -6.90 19.49 -5.27
CA GLY A 127 -7.88 19.58 -6.35
C GLY A 127 -9.27 19.91 -5.82
N LEU A 128 -9.74 19.19 -4.81
CA LEU A 128 -11.07 19.41 -4.21
C LEU A 128 -11.21 20.81 -3.61
N ALA A 129 -10.17 21.31 -2.95
CA ALA A 129 -10.16 22.67 -2.40
C ALA A 129 -10.28 23.76 -3.49
N ARG A 130 -9.86 23.48 -4.72
CA ARG A 130 -9.96 24.43 -5.85
C ARG A 130 -11.24 24.28 -6.68
N VAL A 131 -11.94 23.15 -6.58
CA VAL A 131 -13.06 22.79 -7.47
C VAL A 131 -14.43 23.08 -6.83
N GLN A 132 -14.51 23.88 -5.77
CA GLN A 132 -15.80 24.40 -5.29
C GLN A 132 -16.40 25.34 -6.35
N TYR A 133 -17.24 24.78 -7.23
CA TYR A 133 -17.93 25.53 -8.27
C TYR A 133 -19.12 26.27 -7.66
N TYR A 134 -19.02 27.60 -7.58
CA TYR A 134 -20.18 28.45 -7.41
C TYR A 134 -20.69 28.91 -8.79
N PRO A 135 -22.02 28.96 -9.01
CA PRO A 135 -22.59 29.52 -10.24
C PRO A 135 -22.24 31.00 -10.45
N ASP A 136 -21.89 31.71 -9.37
CA ASP A 136 -21.49 33.12 -9.37
C ASP A 136 -19.97 33.25 -9.17
N PRO A 137 -19.21 33.77 -10.16
CA PRO A 137 -17.76 33.92 -10.05
C PRO A 137 -17.34 34.91 -8.95
N GLN A 138 -18.18 35.89 -8.62
CA GLN A 138 -17.88 36.87 -7.57
C GLN A 138 -17.81 36.18 -6.20
N LYS A 139 -18.72 35.24 -5.94
CA LYS A 139 -18.72 34.44 -4.69
C LYS A 139 -17.53 33.51 -4.59
N THR A 140 -17.10 32.91 -5.70
CA THR A 140 -15.86 32.12 -5.73
C THR A 140 -14.67 32.97 -5.29
N LEU A 141 -14.52 34.16 -5.87
CA LEU A 141 -13.44 35.08 -5.52
C LEU A 141 -13.49 35.52 -4.06
N GLU A 142 -14.66 35.87 -3.55
CA GLU A 142 -14.83 36.24 -2.13
C GLU A 142 -14.39 35.09 -1.21
N GLN A 143 -14.79 33.86 -1.49
CA GLN A 143 -14.41 32.71 -0.67
C GLN A 143 -12.92 32.36 -0.77
N GLU A 144 -12.36 32.39 -1.98
CA GLU A 144 -10.93 32.18 -2.19
C GLU A 144 -10.09 33.29 -1.55
N SER A 145 -10.61 34.51 -1.42
CA SER A 145 -9.92 35.63 -0.77
C SER A 145 -9.91 35.53 0.76
N THR A 146 -10.71 34.63 1.36
CA THR A 146 -10.76 34.50 2.82
C THR A 146 -9.39 34.05 3.39
N PRO A 147 -8.95 34.63 4.51
CA PRO A 147 -7.67 34.25 5.14
C PRO A 147 -7.58 32.77 5.51
N SER A 148 -8.70 32.15 5.91
CA SER A 148 -8.77 30.72 6.23
C SER A 148 -8.51 29.85 5.01
N PHE A 149 -9.15 30.16 3.87
CA PHE A 149 -8.94 29.41 2.63
C PHE A 149 -7.47 29.48 2.17
N GLN A 150 -6.89 30.68 2.19
CA GLN A 150 -5.49 30.89 1.83
C GLN A 150 -4.55 30.16 2.79
N SER A 151 -4.81 30.21 4.10
CA SER A 151 -4.03 29.50 5.12
C SER A 151 -4.05 27.99 4.88
N ASP A 152 -5.22 27.41 4.62
CA ASP A 152 -5.35 25.97 4.40
C ASP A 152 -4.70 25.53 3.10
N LEU A 153 -4.77 26.34 2.05
CA LEU A 153 -4.06 26.10 0.78
C LEU A 153 -2.54 26.11 0.97
N VAL A 154 -2.00 27.06 1.76
CA VAL A 154 -0.58 27.13 2.10
C VAL A 154 -0.15 25.91 2.91
N LYS A 155 -0.92 25.52 3.93
CA LYS A 155 -0.64 24.30 4.72
C LYS A 155 -0.63 23.06 3.85
N LEU A 156 -1.59 22.92 2.94
CA LEU A 156 -1.71 21.74 2.08
C LEU A 156 -0.53 21.66 1.09
N ARG A 157 -0.15 22.79 0.49
CA ARG A 157 1.07 22.89 -0.33
C ARG A 157 2.33 22.56 0.46
N GLY A 158 2.43 23.02 1.70
CA GLY A 158 3.53 22.70 2.60
C GLY A 158 3.62 21.20 2.91
N LYS A 159 2.49 20.54 3.18
CA LYS A 159 2.44 19.08 3.37
C LYS A 159 2.87 18.33 2.11
N ILE A 160 2.42 18.76 0.93
CA ILE A 160 2.82 18.16 -0.36
C ILE A 160 4.34 18.26 -0.52
N ALA A 161 4.92 19.43 -0.31
CA ALA A 161 6.36 19.63 -0.41
C ALA A 161 7.15 18.76 0.59
N ALA A 162 6.65 18.64 1.83
CA ALA A 162 7.25 17.79 2.84
C ALA A 162 7.22 16.29 2.46
N ILE A 163 6.09 15.80 1.95
CA ILE A 163 5.97 14.40 1.48
C ILE A 163 6.81 14.14 0.23
N GLN A 164 6.89 15.10 -0.70
CA GLN A 164 7.81 14.99 -1.85
C GLN A 164 9.25 14.86 -1.38
N LYS A 165 9.68 15.69 -0.43
CA LYS A 165 10.99 15.58 0.18
C LYS A 165 11.21 14.22 0.86
N ALA A 166 10.21 13.70 1.58
CA ALA A 166 10.30 12.39 2.21
C ALA A 166 10.45 11.25 1.18
N ILE A 167 9.79 11.35 0.02
CA ILE A 167 9.97 10.41 -1.10
C ILE A 167 11.40 10.48 -1.63
N ASP A 168 11.94 11.67 -1.83
CA ASP A 168 13.33 11.85 -2.30
C ASP A 168 14.34 11.29 -1.28
N ASP A 169 14.07 11.50 0.02
CA ASP A 169 14.91 11.00 1.10
C ASP A 169 14.84 9.45 1.20
N ASP A 170 13.66 8.84 0.99
CA ASP A 170 13.52 7.38 0.89
C ASP A 170 14.25 6.80 -0.33
N GLN A 171 14.18 7.48 -1.48
CA GLN A 171 14.94 7.07 -2.68
C GLN A 171 16.45 7.11 -2.42
N LYS A 172 16.95 8.19 -1.80
CA LYS A 172 18.36 8.28 -1.39
C LYS A 172 18.73 7.22 -0.37
N ALA A 173 17.86 6.93 0.60
CA ALA A 173 18.08 5.85 1.54
C ALA A 173 18.22 4.49 0.83
N MET A 174 17.44 4.27 -0.23
CA MET A 174 17.56 3.07 -1.04
C MET A 174 18.89 2.99 -1.78
N GLU A 175 19.35 4.08 -2.40
CA GLU A 175 20.66 4.11 -3.05
C GLU A 175 21.81 3.93 -2.06
N ASN A 176 21.71 4.54 -0.87
CA ASN A 176 22.68 4.37 0.20
C ASN A 176 22.75 2.92 0.68
N LEU A 177 21.61 2.22 0.80
CA LEU A 177 21.60 0.81 1.17
C LEU A 177 22.24 -0.07 0.09
N ARG A 178 22.02 0.24 -1.20
CA ARG A 178 22.69 -0.46 -2.31
C ARG A 178 24.20 -0.22 -2.33
N GLU A 179 24.63 0.99 -1.99
CA GLU A 179 26.05 1.34 -1.84
C GLU A 179 26.69 0.57 -0.68
N GLU A 180 26.02 0.51 0.47
CA GLU A 180 26.45 -0.24 1.65
C GLU A 180 26.59 -1.74 1.31
N LEU A 181 25.58 -2.32 0.66
CA LEU A 181 25.63 -3.70 0.18
C LEU A 181 26.84 -3.96 -0.73
N ARG A 182 27.13 -3.04 -1.65
CA ARG A 182 28.28 -3.17 -2.57
C ARG A 182 29.61 -3.08 -1.84
N ARG A 183 29.72 -2.22 -0.83
CA ARG A 183 30.93 -2.08 0.01
C ARG A 183 31.17 -3.32 0.85
N GLU A 184 30.11 -3.97 1.33
CA GLU A 184 30.17 -5.21 2.10
C GLU A 184 30.35 -6.47 1.22
N GLY A 185 30.30 -6.31 -0.11
CA GLY A 185 30.46 -7.41 -1.07
C GLY A 185 29.26 -8.35 -1.15
N GLY A 186 28.09 -7.91 -0.69
CA GLY A 186 26.85 -8.70 -0.74
C GLY A 186 26.24 -8.79 -2.14
N ASP A 187 25.38 -9.79 -2.35
CA ASP A 187 24.71 -10.00 -3.64
C ASP A 187 23.65 -8.92 -3.88
N PRO A 188 23.69 -8.16 -5.00
CA PRO A 188 22.67 -7.20 -5.39
C PRO A 188 21.23 -7.74 -5.34
N GLY A 189 21.05 -9.06 -5.50
CA GLY A 189 19.77 -9.76 -5.39
C GLY A 189 19.16 -9.75 -3.99
N TRP A 190 19.86 -9.33 -2.93
CA TRP A 190 19.28 -9.21 -1.59
C TRP A 190 18.29 -8.02 -1.46
N ILE A 191 18.44 -6.99 -2.29
CA ILE A 191 17.63 -5.75 -2.27
C ILE A 191 16.79 -5.62 -3.55
N ARG A 192 16.31 -6.74 -4.09
CA ARG A 192 15.35 -6.77 -5.21
C ARG A 192 13.93 -6.41 -4.77
#